data_AF-A0A0N0YNS8-F1
#
_entry.id   AF-A0A0N0YNS8-F1
#
_cell.length_a   1.000
_cell.length_b   1.000
_cell.length_c   1.000
_cell.angle_alpha   90.00
_cell.angle_beta   90.00
_cell.angle_gamma   90.00
#
_symmetry.space_group_name_H-M   'P 1'
#
loop_
_entity.id
_entity.type
_entity.pdbx_description
1 polymer ?
#
loop_
_entity_poly.entity_id
_entity_poly.type
_entity_poly.pdbx_seq_one_letter_code
_entity_poly.pdbx_strand_id
1 'polypeptide(L)'
;MNAEVLEPHGWQPFGGMFDMIEEWPARIPTERGVYAFLISGDEPITYPVGESSIVYFGKAAQQRGVRGRVSQHRGMILRGPFDRWPGHAAYEWLMARGGVCVYSLAPDHDPFGSEGMERELIKTFQRLHRTRPVGNGTAA
;
A
#
# COMPACT_ATOMS: atom_id res chain seq x y z
N MET A 1 7.35 9.21 -4.45
CA MET A 1 6.87 7.98 -5.13
C MET A 1 6.28 8.23 -6.50
N ASN A 2 5.39 9.22 -6.69
CA ASN A 2 4.91 9.60 -8.03
C ASN A 2 6.06 10.02 -8.96
N ALA A 3 6.75 11.12 -8.63
CA ALA A 3 7.90 11.62 -9.41
C ALA A 3 9.12 10.69 -9.45
N GLU A 4 9.27 9.81 -8.45
CA GLU A 4 10.43 8.93 -8.31
C GLU A 4 10.28 7.58 -9.01
N VAL A 5 9.05 7.12 -9.21
CA VAL A 5 8.76 5.77 -9.74
C VAL A 5 7.69 5.82 -10.82
N LEU A 6 6.49 6.31 -10.52
CA LEU A 6 5.35 6.16 -11.42
C LEU A 6 5.52 7.01 -12.70
N GLU A 7 5.83 8.29 -12.54
CA GLU A 7 5.98 9.22 -13.68
C GLU A 7 7.14 8.83 -14.62
N PRO A 8 8.36 8.49 -14.13
CA PRO A 8 9.45 8.07 -15.01
C PRO A 8 9.16 6.80 -15.82
N HIS A 9 8.26 5.93 -15.34
CA HIS A 9 7.86 4.71 -16.04
C HIS A 9 6.60 4.92 -16.91
N GLY A 10 6.04 6.14 -16.95
CA GLY A 10 4.79 6.42 -17.65
C GLY A 10 3.56 5.77 -17.01
N TRP A 11 3.66 5.34 -15.75
CA TRP A 11 2.54 4.79 -14.99
C TRP A 11 1.68 5.91 -14.43
N GLN A 12 0.39 5.62 -14.22
CA GLN A 12 -0.51 6.58 -13.58
C GLN A 12 0.00 6.93 -12.19
N PRO A 13 -0.05 8.21 -11.76
CA PRO A 13 0.31 8.57 -10.39
C PRO A 13 -0.64 7.90 -9.39
N PHE A 14 -0.22 7.79 -8.12
CA PHE A 14 -1.16 7.44 -7.07
C PHE A 14 -2.31 8.46 -7.04
N GLY A 15 -3.54 7.94 -7.06
CA GLY A 15 -4.77 8.71 -7.05
C GLY A 15 -5.86 7.97 -6.29
N GLY A 16 -6.90 8.70 -5.89
CA GLY A 16 -7.90 8.20 -4.96
C GLY A 16 -7.29 8.01 -3.56
N MET A 17 -7.85 8.69 -2.57
CA MET A 17 -7.45 8.54 -1.17
C MET A 17 -8.70 8.17 -0.39
N PHE A 18 -8.64 7.10 0.39
CA PHE A 18 -9.76 6.73 1.25
C PHE A 18 -9.28 6.08 2.53
N ASP A 19 -10.06 6.28 3.59
CA ASP A 19 -9.84 5.65 4.87
C ASP A 19 -10.10 4.14 4.77
N MET A 20 -9.23 3.34 5.35
CA MET A 20 -9.29 1.88 5.34
C MET A 20 -10.19 1.31 6.44
N ILE A 21 -10.59 2.12 7.41
CA ILE A 21 -11.32 1.74 8.62
C ILE A 21 -12.74 2.31 8.55
N GLU A 22 -12.87 3.63 8.53
CA GLU A 22 -14.12 4.37 8.71
C GLU A 22 -14.96 4.42 7.43
N GLU A 23 -14.32 4.55 6.27
CA GLU A 23 -15.01 4.70 4.98
C GLU A 23 -14.77 3.50 4.06
N TRP A 24 -15.74 3.20 3.20
CA TRP A 24 -15.52 2.31 2.07
C TRP A 24 -16.14 2.88 0.80
N PRO A 25 -15.33 3.51 -0.08
CA PRO A 25 -15.87 4.16 -1.25
C PRO A 25 -16.45 3.15 -2.25
N ALA A 26 -17.61 3.50 -2.82
CA ALA A 26 -18.32 2.63 -3.76
C ALA A 26 -17.54 2.37 -5.07
N ARG A 27 -16.62 3.27 -5.44
CA ARG A 27 -15.97 3.35 -6.75
C ARG A 27 -14.49 2.94 -6.76
N ILE A 28 -14.07 2.02 -5.89
CA ILE A 28 -12.70 1.46 -5.99
C ILE A 28 -12.63 0.59 -7.26
N PRO A 29 -11.61 0.79 -8.11
CA PRO A 29 -11.45 0.06 -9.37
C PRO A 29 -11.25 -1.44 -9.16
N THR A 30 -11.77 -2.24 -10.09
CA THR A 30 -11.58 -3.69 -10.17
C THR A 30 -10.44 -4.08 -11.10
N GLU A 31 -9.73 -3.09 -11.64
CA GLU A 31 -8.59 -3.20 -12.53
C GLU A 31 -7.30 -3.55 -11.77
N ARG A 32 -6.31 -4.02 -12.52
CA ARG A 32 -4.99 -4.36 -11.99
C ARG A 32 -4.24 -3.09 -11.62
N GLY A 33 -3.41 -3.18 -10.58
CA GLY A 33 -2.64 -2.02 -10.13
C GLY A 33 -1.87 -2.28 -8.85
N VAL A 34 -1.35 -1.21 -8.28
CA VAL A 34 -0.68 -1.19 -6.98
C VAL A 34 -1.42 -0.28 -6.03
N TYR A 35 -1.25 -0.53 -4.75
CA TYR A 35 -1.75 0.32 -3.68
C TYR A 35 -0.68 0.51 -2.62
N ALA A 36 -0.77 1.64 -1.94
CA ALA A 36 0.03 1.95 -0.76
C ALA A 36 -0.90 2.16 0.43
N PHE A 37 -0.51 1.64 1.59
CA PHE A 37 -1.12 1.98 2.86
C PHE A 37 -0.26 3.01 3.57
N LEU A 38 -0.92 4.03 4.08
CA LEU A 38 -0.33 5.13 4.82
C LEU A 38 -0.99 5.19 6.19
N ILE A 39 -0.22 5.52 7.24
CA ILE A 39 -0.83 5.92 8.51
C ILE A 39 -1.47 7.30 8.38
N SER A 40 -2.57 7.51 9.10
CA SER A 40 -3.30 8.79 9.12
C SER A 40 -2.95 9.68 10.32
N GLY A 41 -2.11 9.21 11.24
CA GLY A 41 -1.74 9.95 12.46
C GLY A 41 -0.82 11.15 12.21
N ASP A 42 -0.72 12.02 13.22
CA ASP A 42 -0.03 13.32 13.16
C ASP A 42 1.49 13.21 12.90
N GLU A 43 2.10 12.07 13.24
CA GLU A 43 3.54 11.86 13.10
C GLU A 43 3.85 10.72 12.11
N PRO A 44 4.73 10.95 11.12
CA PRO A 44 5.17 9.91 10.20
C PRO A 44 5.98 8.81 10.92
N ILE A 45 6.27 7.71 10.22
CA ILE A 45 7.14 6.65 10.76
C ILE A 45 8.59 7.07 10.52
N THR A 46 9.40 7.03 11.57
CA THR A 46 10.85 7.20 11.45
C THR A 46 11.48 5.92 10.90
N TYR A 47 12.18 6.06 9.78
CA TYR A 47 12.99 5.01 9.18
C TYR A 47 14.48 5.29 9.43
N PRO A 48 15.39 4.32 9.19
CA PRO A 48 16.84 4.54 9.37
C PRO A 48 17.37 5.78 8.66
N VAL A 49 16.75 6.14 7.53
CA VAL A 49 16.97 7.41 6.84
C VAL A 49 15.62 8.06 6.56
N GLY A 50 15.40 9.24 7.13
CA GLY A 50 14.20 10.06 6.92
C GLY A 50 12.92 9.47 7.51
N GLU A 51 11.81 10.07 7.13
CA GLU A 51 10.49 9.74 7.65
C GLU A 51 9.51 9.47 6.51
N SER A 52 8.53 8.62 6.74
CA SER A 52 7.45 8.36 5.78
C SER A 52 6.21 7.85 6.47
N SER A 53 5.03 8.27 6.00
CA SER A 53 3.76 7.69 6.45
C SER A 53 3.46 6.35 5.79
N ILE A 54 4.23 5.92 4.78
CA ILE A 54 3.98 4.68 4.05
C ILE A 54 4.33 3.48 4.94
N VAL A 55 3.37 2.57 5.08
CA VAL A 55 3.49 1.34 5.88
C VAL A 55 3.72 0.13 4.97
N TYR A 56 3.05 0.10 3.82
CA TYR A 56 2.98 -1.09 2.97
C TYR A 56 2.74 -0.70 1.51
N PHE A 57 3.39 -1.40 0.59
CA PHE A 57 2.99 -1.48 -0.81
C PHE A 57 2.47 -2.88 -1.13
N GLY A 58 1.40 -2.94 -1.92
CA GLY A 58 0.84 -4.20 -2.39
C GLY A 58 0.46 -4.15 -3.87
N LYS A 59 0.58 -5.29 -4.55
CA LYS A 59 0.04 -5.49 -5.90
C LYS A 59 -1.37 -6.08 -5.90
N ALA A 60 -2.10 -5.79 -6.96
CA ALA A 60 -3.36 -6.39 -7.31
C ALA A 60 -3.36 -6.93 -8.74
N ALA A 61 -3.09 -8.23 -8.88
CA ALA A 61 -2.95 -8.91 -10.17
C ALA A 61 -4.14 -9.82 -10.56
N GLN A 62 -5.09 -10.07 -9.64
CA GLN A 62 -6.19 -11.02 -9.82
C GLN A 62 -7.48 -10.36 -10.33
N GLN A 63 -8.49 -11.17 -10.69
CA GLN A 63 -9.76 -10.73 -11.32
C GLN A 63 -10.56 -9.66 -10.56
N ARG A 64 -10.36 -9.49 -9.25
CA ARG A 64 -11.05 -8.44 -8.47
C ARG A 64 -10.23 -7.16 -8.32
N GLY A 65 -9.03 -7.12 -8.90
CA GLY A 65 -8.14 -5.97 -8.96
C GLY A 65 -7.87 -5.32 -7.61
N VAL A 66 -7.62 -4.01 -7.66
CA VAL A 66 -7.34 -3.18 -6.48
C VAL A 66 -8.45 -3.33 -5.44
N ARG A 67 -9.72 -3.19 -5.85
CA ARG A 67 -10.89 -3.33 -4.95
C ARG A 67 -10.85 -4.63 -4.16
N GLY A 68 -10.69 -5.76 -4.83
CA GLY A 68 -10.70 -7.06 -4.17
C GLY A 68 -9.58 -7.24 -3.15
N ARG A 69 -8.36 -6.81 -3.51
CA ARG A 69 -7.20 -6.92 -2.62
C ARG A 69 -7.30 -5.99 -1.42
N VAL A 70 -7.64 -4.73 -1.66
CA VAL A 70 -7.86 -3.76 -0.58
C VAL A 70 -9.04 -4.20 0.31
N SER A 71 -10.14 -4.72 -0.25
CA SER A 71 -11.25 -5.27 0.55
C SER A 71 -10.81 -6.41 1.46
N GLN A 72 -9.92 -7.28 0.98
CA GLN A 72 -9.37 -8.37 1.79
C GLN A 72 -8.56 -7.82 2.96
N HIS A 73 -7.67 -6.85 2.71
CA HIS A 73 -6.88 -6.19 3.77
C HIS A 73 -7.78 -5.48 4.78
N ARG A 74 -8.77 -4.70 4.30
CA ARG A 74 -9.75 -4.04 5.16
C ARG A 74 -10.53 -5.04 6.01
N GLY A 75 -10.97 -6.15 5.42
CA GLY A 75 -11.64 -7.21 6.16
C GLY A 75 -10.79 -7.77 7.30
N MET A 76 -9.47 -7.90 7.11
CA MET A 76 -8.53 -8.33 8.15
C MET A 76 -8.35 -7.27 9.23
N ILE A 77 -8.17 -6.00 8.84
CA ILE A 77 -8.00 -4.86 9.76
C ILE A 77 -9.25 -4.70 10.64
N LEU A 78 -10.45 -4.72 10.05
CA LEU A 78 -11.71 -4.58 10.79
C LEU A 78 -12.03 -5.78 11.69
N ARG A 79 -11.54 -6.96 11.35
CA ARG A 79 -11.63 -8.15 12.20
C ARG A 79 -10.63 -8.15 13.34
N GLY A 80 -9.81 -7.11 13.48
CA GLY A 80 -8.87 -7.00 14.58
C GLY A 80 -9.52 -7.09 15.98
N PRO A 81 -8.75 -6.71 17.00
CA PRO A 81 -8.41 -7.45 18.24
C PRO A 81 -8.86 -8.90 18.52
N PHE A 82 -9.91 -9.44 17.87
CA PHE A 82 -10.46 -10.76 18.22
C PHE A 82 -9.62 -11.92 17.68
N ASP A 83 -9.19 -11.80 16.43
CA ASP A 83 -8.12 -12.60 15.86
C ASP A 83 -6.85 -11.77 16.01
N ARG A 84 -6.05 -11.98 17.07
CA ARG A 84 -4.70 -11.42 17.08
C ARG A 84 -4.04 -11.92 15.79
N TRP A 85 -3.53 -11.01 14.96
CA TRP A 85 -2.73 -11.34 13.77
C TRP A 85 -1.27 -10.98 14.08
N PRO A 86 -0.59 -11.66 15.04
CA PRO A 86 0.77 -11.31 15.39
C PRO A 86 1.66 -11.54 14.17
N GLY A 87 2.52 -10.57 13.87
CA GLY A 87 3.46 -10.69 12.75
C GLY A 87 2.97 -10.07 11.43
N HIS A 88 1.81 -9.41 11.42
CA HIS A 88 1.37 -8.57 10.30
C HIS A 88 1.52 -7.09 10.64
N ALA A 89 2.76 -6.60 10.70
CA ALA A 89 3.10 -5.24 11.11
C ALA A 89 2.25 -4.17 10.40
N ALA A 90 1.96 -4.34 9.10
CA ALA A 90 1.10 -3.42 8.37
C ALA A 90 -0.24 -3.15 9.07
N TYR A 91 -0.91 -4.21 9.53
CA TYR A 91 -2.23 -4.08 10.15
C TYR A 91 -2.14 -3.49 11.55
N GLU A 92 -1.11 -3.87 12.31
CA GLU A 92 -0.86 -3.32 13.64
C GLU A 92 -0.68 -1.79 13.58
N TRP A 93 0.12 -1.30 12.62
CA TRP A 93 0.30 0.14 12.40
C TRP A 93 -0.99 0.86 12.01
N LEU A 94 -1.76 0.30 11.06
CA LEU A 94 -3.01 0.92 10.59
C LEU A 94 -4.10 0.91 11.67
N MET A 95 -4.22 -0.16 12.46
CA MET A 95 -5.17 -0.20 13.58
C MET A 95 -4.80 0.79 14.69
N ALA A 96 -3.50 1.00 14.96
CA ALA A 96 -3.05 1.88 16.02
C ALA A 96 -3.10 3.37 15.66
N ARG A 97 -2.91 3.72 14.38
CA ARG A 97 -2.72 5.12 13.94
C ARG A 97 -3.71 5.58 12.86
N GLY A 98 -4.74 4.78 12.58
CA GLY A 98 -5.57 4.96 11.40
C GLY A 98 -4.83 4.57 10.13
N GLY A 99 -5.58 4.36 9.05
CA GLY A 99 -5.02 3.89 7.81
C GLY A 99 -5.72 4.48 6.60
N VAL A 100 -4.94 5.01 5.67
CA VAL A 100 -5.39 5.49 4.37
C VAL A 100 -4.81 4.60 3.28
N CYS A 101 -5.59 4.36 2.24
CA CYS A 101 -5.12 3.72 1.02
C CYS A 101 -5.14 4.68 -0.15
N VAL A 102 -4.07 4.63 -0.95
CA VAL A 102 -3.99 5.20 -2.28
C VAL A 102 -3.65 4.10 -3.29
N TYR A 103 -4.05 4.27 -4.54
CA TYR A 103 -3.76 3.28 -5.59
C TYR A 103 -3.35 3.91 -6.92
N SER A 104 -2.72 3.12 -7.76
CA SER A 104 -2.36 3.44 -9.13
C SER A 104 -2.66 2.23 -10.01
N LEU A 105 -3.29 2.45 -11.16
CA LEU A 105 -3.65 1.38 -12.08
C LEU A 105 -2.47 1.05 -12.99
N ALA A 106 -2.27 -0.25 -13.20
CA ALA A 106 -1.32 -0.74 -14.17
C ALA A 106 -1.91 -0.56 -15.58
N PRO A 107 -1.16 0.00 -16.54
CA PRO A 107 -1.62 0.04 -17.92
C PRO A 107 -1.88 -1.37 -18.46
N ASP A 108 -2.97 -1.56 -19.21
CA ASP A 108 -3.37 -2.90 -19.71
C ASP A 108 -2.29 -3.59 -20.55
N HIS A 109 -1.43 -2.81 -21.21
CA HIS A 109 -0.35 -3.29 -22.07
C HIS A 109 1.02 -3.30 -21.40
N ASP A 110 1.11 -2.99 -20.11
CA ASP A 110 2.39 -2.97 -19.40
C ASP A 110 2.93 -4.41 -19.22
N PRO A 111 4.10 -4.75 -19.82
CA PRO A 111 4.68 -6.08 -19.69
C PRO A 111 5.09 -6.43 -18.25
N PHE A 112 5.30 -5.43 -17.40
CA PHE A 112 5.65 -5.61 -16.00
C PHE A 112 4.40 -5.74 -15.10
N GLY A 113 3.33 -5.05 -15.50
CA GLY A 113 2.07 -4.95 -14.79
C GLY A 113 2.20 -4.55 -13.32
N SER A 114 1.16 -4.82 -12.54
CA SER A 114 1.11 -4.52 -11.10
C SER A 114 2.28 -5.10 -10.28
N GLU A 115 2.89 -6.19 -10.74
CA GLU A 115 4.00 -6.83 -10.03
C GLU A 115 5.33 -6.10 -10.20
N GLY A 116 5.65 -5.64 -11.41
CA GLY A 116 6.85 -4.82 -11.59
C GLY A 116 6.70 -3.44 -10.95
N MET A 117 5.49 -2.87 -11.00
CA MET A 117 5.19 -1.63 -10.27
C MET A 117 5.47 -1.74 -8.77
N GLU A 118 4.95 -2.79 -8.10
CA GLU A 118 5.18 -3.03 -6.66
C GLU A 118 6.67 -3.19 -6.36
N ARG A 119 7.38 -3.95 -7.21
CA ARG A 119 8.81 -4.20 -7.06
C ARG A 119 9.62 -2.91 -7.13
N GLU A 120 9.37 -2.04 -8.11
CA GLU A 120 10.09 -0.78 -8.25
C GLU A 120 9.75 0.22 -7.14
N LEU A 121 8.50 0.23 -6.65
CA LEU A 121 8.10 1.01 -5.47
C LEU A 121 8.87 0.56 -4.22
N ILE A 122 8.91 -0.74 -3.93
CA ILE A 122 9.64 -1.27 -2.76
C ILE A 122 11.13 -1.00 -2.89
N LYS A 123 11.73 -1.27 -4.06
CA LYS A 123 13.15 -1.03 -4.33
C LYS A 123 13.52 0.44 -4.18
N THR A 124 12.68 1.35 -4.67
CA THR A 124 12.90 2.79 -4.53
C THR A 124 12.77 3.25 -3.08
N PHE A 125 11.76 2.73 -2.35
CA PHE A 125 11.63 2.98 -0.92
C PHE A 125 12.88 2.52 -0.16
N GLN A 126 13.40 1.33 -0.47
CA GLN A 126 14.65 0.80 0.10
C GLN A 126 15.85 1.68 -0.17
N ARG A 127 15.96 2.24 -1.37
CA ARG A 127 17.05 3.17 -1.70
C ARG A 127 16.95 4.47 -0.89
N LEU A 128 15.74 5.01 -0.72
CA LEU A 128 15.50 6.27 -0.01
C LEU A 128 15.67 6.13 1.52
N HIS A 129 15.11 5.08 2.10
CA HIS A 129 15.01 4.90 3.55
C HIS A 129 15.98 3.86 4.13
N ARG A 130 16.81 3.24 3.28
CA ARG A 130 17.74 2.14 3.61
C ARG A 130 17.09 0.90 4.24
N THR A 131 15.78 0.75 4.06
CA THR A 131 15.00 -0.39 4.55
C THR A 131 13.68 -0.53 3.78
N ARG A 132 12.95 -1.62 3.97
CA ARG A 132 11.61 -1.80 3.39
C ARG A 132 10.56 -1.05 4.24
N PRO A 133 9.39 -0.72 3.67
CA PRO A 133 8.25 -0.31 4.49
C PRO A 133 7.98 -1.39 5.56
N VAL A 134 7.61 -0.97 6.77
CA VAL A 134 7.46 -1.86 7.93
C VAL A 134 6.53 -3.05 7.66
N GLY A 135 5.48 -2.85 6.87
CA GLY A 135 4.52 -3.87 6.47
C GLY A 135 4.99 -4.82 5.38
N ASN A 136 6.05 -4.48 4.65
CA ASN A 136 6.67 -5.34 3.63
C ASN A 136 7.89 -6.13 4.17
N GLY A 137 8.28 -5.89 5.43
CA GLY A 137 9.24 -6.72 6.13
C GLY A 137 8.61 -8.06 6.53
N THR A 138 9.34 -9.16 6.33
CA THR A 138 9.04 -10.40 7.06
C THR A 138 9.55 -10.22 8.48
N ALA A 139 8.80 -10.71 9.47
CA ALA A 139 9.43 -11.07 10.75
C ALA A 139 10.60 -12.01 10.39
N ALA A 140 11.81 -11.60 10.76
CA ALA A 140 13.02 -12.38 10.55
C ALA A 140 12.93 -13.72 11.29
#